data_AF-A0A2V5MSB1-F1
#
_entry.id   AF-A0A2V5MSB1-F1
#
_cell.length_a   1.000
_cell.length_b   1.000
_cell.length_c   1.000
_cell.angle_alpha   90.00
_cell.angle_beta   90.00
_cell.angle_gamma   90.00
#
_symmetry.space_group_name_H-M   'P 1'
#
loop_
_entity.id
_entity.type
_entity.pdbx_description
1 polymer ?
#
loop_
_entity_poly.entity_id
_entity_poly.type
_entity_poly.pdbx_seq_one_letter_code
_entity_poly.pdbx_strand_id
1 'polypeptide(L)'
;ALRETGFRPSIAFRDGRIVDIAERFGIAGDYDFANIAVWSGKIFQHIPQRKISFIPVLLDWIAEGGKIGGLILNQGKWFNIGSSAQYVEVHRVVSSENWSPDFIHDAGWAARIAKTAMIDASAQLRGLTVVGADSQIGAGAILEDTIVWPGAQIASRSQLQSCI
;
A
#
# COMPACT_ATOMS: atom_id res chain seq x y z
N ALA A 1 1.21 -8.00 -11.37
CA ALA A 1 2.34 -8.51 -10.58
C ALA A 1 1.90 -9.80 -9.88
N LEU A 2 2.76 -10.82 -9.96
CA LEU A 2 2.55 -12.15 -9.41
C LEU A 2 3.58 -12.41 -8.31
N ARG A 3 3.20 -13.16 -7.27
CA ARG A 3 4.06 -13.43 -6.12
C ARG A 3 3.88 -14.83 -5.58
N GLU A 4 4.89 -15.31 -4.89
CA GLU A 4 4.83 -16.50 -4.03
C GLU A 4 4.67 -16.01 -2.58
N THR A 5 3.49 -16.18 -2.00
CA THR A 5 3.20 -15.61 -0.66
C THR A 5 2.91 -16.65 0.41
N GLY A 6 2.95 -17.94 0.06
CA GLY A 6 2.61 -19.05 0.96
C GLY A 6 1.10 -19.23 1.18
N PHE A 7 0.25 -18.35 0.63
CA PHE A 7 -1.19 -18.59 0.50
C PHE A 7 -1.46 -19.59 -0.64
N ARG A 8 -2.72 -20.05 -0.73
CA ARG A 8 -3.13 -20.90 -1.84
C ARG A 8 -3.09 -20.08 -3.13
N PRO A 9 -2.19 -20.39 -4.08
CA PRO A 9 -2.09 -19.65 -5.32
C PRO A 9 -3.37 -19.76 -6.12
N SER A 10 -3.71 -18.69 -6.84
CA SER A 10 -4.94 -18.61 -7.63
C SER A 10 -4.70 -18.22 -9.08
N ILE A 11 -3.48 -17.85 -9.46
CA ILE A 11 -3.17 -17.42 -10.82
C ILE A 11 -2.38 -18.50 -11.53
N ALA A 12 -2.95 -19.07 -12.60
CA ALA A 12 -2.23 -19.99 -13.47
C ALA A 12 -1.42 -19.20 -14.51
N PHE A 13 -0.10 -19.39 -14.51
CA PHE A 13 0.83 -18.61 -15.34
C PHE A 13 1.67 -19.51 -16.24
N ARG A 14 1.50 -19.40 -17.56
CA ARG A 14 2.17 -20.22 -18.57
C ARG A 14 2.77 -19.34 -19.65
N ASP A 15 4.03 -19.58 -20.01
CA ASP A 15 4.71 -18.91 -21.13
C ASP A 15 4.56 -17.37 -21.14
N GLY A 16 4.69 -16.75 -19.97
CA GLY A 16 4.56 -15.29 -19.83
C GLY A 16 3.12 -14.77 -19.78
N ARG A 17 2.11 -15.64 -19.72
CA ARG A 17 0.69 -15.28 -19.74
C ARG A 17 -0.09 -15.86 -18.58
N ILE A 18 -1.06 -15.10 -18.11
CA ILE A 18 -2.11 -15.60 -17.23
C ILE A 18 -3.13 -16.34 -18.09
N VAL A 19 -3.36 -17.61 -17.78
CA VAL A 19 -4.24 -18.50 -18.56
C VAL A 19 -5.47 -18.94 -17.79
N ASP A 20 -5.46 -18.80 -16.46
CA ASP A 20 -6.61 -19.10 -15.60
C ASP A 20 -6.49 -18.33 -14.29
N ILE A 21 -7.63 -18.09 -13.65
CA ILE A 21 -7.74 -17.45 -12.35
C ILE A 21 -8.72 -18.25 -11.50
N ALA A 22 -8.29 -18.61 -10.28
CA ALA A 22 -9.03 -19.43 -9.32
C ALA A 22 -9.50 -20.76 -9.91
N GLU A 23 -8.69 -21.37 -10.79
CA GLU A 23 -8.95 -22.67 -11.43
C GLU A 23 -10.29 -22.70 -12.20
N ARG A 24 -10.72 -21.56 -12.76
CA ARG A 24 -12.02 -21.44 -13.43
C ARG A 24 -12.13 -22.29 -14.70
N PHE A 25 -11.00 -22.48 -15.39
CA PHE A 25 -10.86 -23.32 -16.57
C PHE A 25 -10.18 -24.66 -16.26
N GLY A 26 -10.07 -25.01 -14.97
CA GLY A 26 -9.49 -26.27 -14.50
C GLY A 26 -7.96 -26.29 -14.47
N ILE A 27 -7.29 -25.13 -14.58
CA ILE A 27 -5.83 -25.04 -14.52
C ILE A 27 -5.43 -24.54 -13.12
N ALA A 28 -4.68 -25.37 -12.39
CA ALA A 28 -4.16 -25.03 -11.08
C ALA A 28 -3.32 -23.74 -11.11
N GLY A 29 -3.52 -22.87 -10.11
CA GLY A 29 -2.73 -21.67 -9.94
C GLY A 29 -1.34 -21.96 -9.39
N ASP A 30 -0.35 -21.15 -9.80
CA ASP A 30 1.04 -21.25 -9.34
C ASP A 30 1.44 -20.03 -8.50
N TYR A 31 0.75 -18.90 -8.67
CA TYR A 31 1.08 -17.64 -8.02
C TYR A 31 -0.13 -16.94 -7.39
N ASP A 32 0.16 -16.01 -6.50
CA ASP A 32 -0.79 -15.05 -5.95
C ASP A 32 -0.78 -13.75 -6.76
N PHE A 33 -1.95 -13.14 -6.92
CA PHE A 33 -2.06 -11.81 -7.50
C PHE A 33 -1.75 -10.75 -6.45
N ALA A 34 -0.73 -9.92 -6.70
CA ALA A 34 -0.28 -8.90 -5.75
C ALA A 34 -1.13 -7.62 -5.75
N ASN A 35 -2.32 -7.62 -6.36
CA ASN A 35 -3.21 -6.46 -6.51
C ASN A 35 -2.61 -5.24 -7.25
N ILE A 36 -1.49 -5.44 -7.96
CA ILE A 36 -0.88 -4.44 -8.84
C ILE A 36 -0.99 -4.93 -10.28
N ALA A 37 -1.65 -4.15 -11.12
CA ALA A 37 -1.80 -4.41 -12.55
C ALA A 37 -1.73 -3.11 -13.34
N VAL A 38 -1.20 -3.20 -14.56
CA VAL A 38 -1.21 -2.12 -15.55
C VAL A 38 -2.20 -2.52 -16.64
N TRP A 39 -3.08 -1.60 -16.99
CA TRP A 39 -4.21 -1.87 -17.87
C TRP A 39 -4.11 -1.06 -19.15
N SER A 40 -4.39 -1.70 -20.28
CA SER A 40 -4.73 -0.97 -21.51
C SER A 40 -6.13 -0.39 -21.37
N GLY A 41 -6.34 0.86 -21.80
CA GLY A 41 -7.64 1.52 -21.71
C GLY A 41 -8.80 0.77 -22.38
N LYS A 42 -8.50 -0.12 -23.34
CA LYS A 42 -9.48 -0.97 -24.03
C LYS A 42 -10.27 -1.85 -23.05
N ILE A 43 -9.64 -2.35 -22.00
CA ILE A 43 -10.30 -3.28 -21.05
C ILE A 43 -11.49 -2.62 -20.33
N PHE A 44 -11.43 -1.29 -20.13
CA PHE A 44 -12.48 -0.57 -19.41
C PHE A 44 -13.80 -0.54 -20.19
N GLN A 45 -13.77 -0.75 -21.51
CA GLN A 45 -14.97 -0.91 -22.34
C GLN A 45 -15.71 -2.22 -22.04
N HIS A 46 -15.02 -3.22 -21.49
CA HIS A 46 -15.58 -4.52 -21.12
C HIS A 46 -16.08 -4.54 -19.66
N ILE A 47 -15.80 -3.51 -18.86
CA ILE A 47 -16.25 -3.45 -17.47
C ILE A 47 -17.69 -2.91 -17.43
N PRO A 48 -18.67 -3.69 -16.94
CA PRO A 48 -20.03 -3.25 -16.77
C PRO A 48 -20.15 -2.03 -15.85
N GLN A 49 -21.13 -1.16 -16.11
CA GLN A 49 -21.45 -0.01 -15.27
C GLN A 49 -22.23 -0.40 -14.00
N ARG A 50 -21.66 -1.32 -13.22
CA ARG A 50 -22.16 -1.77 -11.91
C ARG A 50 -21.02 -2.30 -11.04
N LYS A 51 -21.21 -2.31 -9.73
CA LYS A 51 -20.23 -2.87 -8.79
C LYS A 51 -20.05 -4.37 -9.03
N ILE A 52 -18.85 -4.75 -9.47
CA ILE A 52 -18.44 -6.15 -9.66
C ILE A 52 -16.98 -6.33 -9.26
N SER A 53 -16.58 -7.58 -9.02
CA SER A 53 -15.15 -7.94 -9.14
C SER A 53 -14.72 -7.81 -10.60
N PHE A 54 -13.49 -7.38 -10.86
CA PHE A 54 -12.94 -7.39 -12.23
C PHE A 54 -12.48 -8.79 -12.65
N ILE A 55 -12.40 -9.76 -11.74
CA ILE A 55 -11.95 -11.13 -12.03
C ILE A 55 -12.82 -11.82 -13.11
N PRO A 56 -14.17 -11.78 -13.04
CA PRO A 56 -15.01 -12.27 -14.14
C PRO A 56 -14.69 -11.62 -15.49
N VAL A 57 -14.46 -10.30 -15.54
CA VAL A 57 -14.11 -9.59 -16.79
C VAL A 57 -12.81 -10.12 -17.36
N LEU A 58 -11.83 -10.43 -16.51
CA LEU A 58 -10.58 -11.04 -16.94
C LEU A 58 -10.74 -12.47 -17.46
N LEU A 59 -11.59 -13.26 -16.80
CA LEU A 59 -11.88 -14.62 -17.22
C LEU A 59 -12.60 -14.64 -18.57
N ASP A 60 -13.59 -13.76 -18.76
CA ASP A 60 -14.27 -13.59 -20.05
C ASP A 60 -13.27 -13.16 -21.13
N TRP A 61 -12.39 -12.20 -20.81
CA TRP A 61 -11.32 -11.78 -21.73
C TRP A 61 -10.39 -12.93 -22.14
N ILE A 62 -9.97 -13.78 -21.19
CA ILE A 62 -9.18 -14.97 -21.48
C ILE A 62 -9.96 -15.95 -22.39
N ALA A 63 -11.23 -16.19 -22.07
CA ALA A 63 -12.09 -17.10 -22.84
C ALA A 63 -12.30 -16.63 -24.29
N GLU A 64 -12.33 -15.32 -24.53
CA GLU A 64 -12.40 -14.70 -25.85
C GLU A 64 -11.05 -14.69 -26.60
N GLY A 65 -9.99 -15.27 -26.04
CA GLY A 65 -8.64 -15.30 -26.62
C GLY A 65 -7.82 -14.04 -26.34
N GLY A 66 -8.32 -13.17 -25.47
CA GLY A 66 -7.61 -12.02 -24.92
C GLY A 66 -6.36 -12.46 -24.15
N LYS A 67 -5.34 -11.61 -24.19
CA LYS A 67 -4.03 -11.90 -23.59
C LYS A 67 -3.80 -11.03 -22.36
N ILE A 68 -3.36 -11.66 -21.28
CA ILE A 68 -2.94 -11.00 -20.06
C ILE A 68 -1.52 -11.44 -19.74
N GLY A 69 -0.59 -10.48 -19.66
CA GLY A 69 0.78 -10.75 -19.24
C GLY A 69 0.90 -10.85 -17.72
N GLY A 70 2.01 -11.43 -17.27
CA GLY A 70 2.35 -11.50 -15.85
C GLY A 70 3.83 -11.22 -15.64
N LEU A 71 4.17 -10.67 -14.47
CA LEU A 71 5.53 -10.47 -14.03
C LEU A 71 5.63 -10.95 -12.58
N ILE A 72 6.52 -11.92 -12.34
CA ILE A 72 6.79 -12.47 -11.01
C ILE A 72 7.74 -11.52 -10.29
N LEU A 73 7.31 -11.00 -9.14
CA LEU A 73 8.03 -9.99 -8.37
C LEU A 73 8.10 -10.38 -6.90
N ASN A 74 9.01 -11.29 -6.57
CA ASN A 74 9.21 -11.75 -5.19
C ASN A 74 10.14 -10.82 -4.39
N GLN A 75 10.98 -10.03 -5.07
CA GLN A 75 11.98 -9.17 -4.44
C GLN A 75 11.33 -7.92 -3.80
N GLY A 76 12.09 -7.27 -2.93
CA GLY A 76 11.69 -6.05 -2.22
C GLY A 76 10.77 -6.32 -1.03
N LYS A 77 10.37 -5.24 -0.35
CA LYS A 77 9.39 -5.30 0.74
C LYS A 77 8.00 -5.03 0.19
N TRP A 78 7.06 -5.87 0.58
CA TRP A 78 5.66 -5.77 0.19
C TRP A 78 4.80 -5.62 1.43
N PHE A 79 3.98 -4.57 1.46
CA PHE A 79 3.13 -4.26 2.58
C PHE A 79 1.67 -4.32 2.15
N ASN A 80 0.89 -5.19 2.80
CA ASN A 80 -0.56 -5.16 2.70
C ASN A 80 -1.08 -4.28 3.84
N ILE A 81 -1.56 -3.08 3.50
CA ILE A 81 -2.08 -2.13 4.47
C ILE A 81 -3.61 -2.18 4.44
N GLY A 82 -4.21 -2.84 5.41
CA GLY A 82 -5.65 -2.95 5.59
C GLY A 82 -6.17 -2.37 6.91
N SER A 83 -5.30 -1.87 7.79
CA SER A 83 -5.65 -1.28 9.08
C SER A 83 -4.73 -0.12 9.46
N SER A 84 -5.16 0.69 10.42
CA SER A 84 -4.34 1.78 10.99
C SER A 84 -3.06 1.24 11.62
N ALA A 85 -3.13 0.13 12.36
CA ALA A 85 -1.95 -0.52 12.95
C ALA A 85 -0.94 -0.96 11.87
N GLN A 86 -1.41 -1.53 10.76
CA GLN A 86 -0.54 -1.89 9.63
C GLN A 86 0.07 -0.66 8.96
N TYR A 87 -0.66 0.46 8.87
CA TYR A 87 -0.13 1.71 8.32
C TYR A 87 0.97 2.31 9.20
N VAL A 88 0.80 2.28 10.53
CA VAL A 88 1.83 2.68 11.51
C VAL A 88 3.06 1.76 11.41
N GLU A 89 2.86 0.45 11.31
CA GLU A 89 3.96 -0.51 11.17
C GLU A 89 4.81 -0.26 9.92
N VAL A 90 4.20 0.10 8.78
CA VAL A 90 4.97 0.46 7.57
C VAL A 90 5.86 1.68 7.83
N HIS A 91 5.37 2.69 8.54
CA HIS A 91 6.20 3.84 8.92
C HIS A 91 7.33 3.44 9.87
N ARG A 92 7.11 2.42 10.71
CA ARG A 92 8.15 1.87 11.59
C ARG A 92 9.27 1.31 10.73
N VAL A 93 8.93 0.40 9.82
CA VAL A 93 9.87 -0.23 8.90
C VAL A 93 10.67 0.79 8.08
N VAL A 94 9.98 1.79 7.51
CA VAL A 94 10.62 2.88 6.77
C VAL A 94 11.61 3.66 7.65
N SER A 95 11.22 4.00 8.87
CA SER A 95 12.04 4.81 9.78
C SER A 95 13.17 4.02 10.45
N SER A 96 12.96 2.75 10.81
CA SER A 96 13.89 1.98 11.65
C SER A 96 14.86 1.14 10.84
N GLU A 97 14.46 0.67 9.67
CA GLU A 97 15.30 -0.22 8.86
C GLU A 97 16.09 0.54 7.78
N ASN A 98 16.03 1.88 7.78
CA ASN A 98 16.63 2.75 6.76
C ASN A 98 16.33 2.24 5.33
N TRP A 99 15.16 1.64 5.15
CA TRP A 99 14.75 1.01 3.91
C TRP A 99 14.09 2.06 3.04
N SER A 100 14.65 2.34 1.86
CA SER A 100 14.03 3.19 0.84
C SER A 100 13.81 2.41 -0.45
N PRO A 101 12.75 2.71 -1.22
CA PRO A 101 12.67 2.30 -2.62
C PRO A 101 13.86 2.84 -3.42
N ASP A 102 14.44 2.02 -4.30
CA ASP A 102 15.67 2.38 -5.05
C ASP A 102 15.51 3.61 -5.95
N PHE A 103 14.29 3.94 -6.35
CA PHE A 103 13.97 5.11 -7.17
C PHE A 103 13.84 6.42 -6.36
N ILE A 104 13.94 6.37 -5.03
CA ILE A 104 13.93 7.55 -4.16
C ILE A 104 15.36 7.94 -3.82
N HIS A 105 15.75 9.15 -4.21
CA HIS A 105 17.09 9.69 -3.97
C HIS A 105 17.12 10.84 -2.94
N ASP A 106 15.96 11.28 -2.45
CA ASP A 106 15.88 12.31 -1.42
C ASP A 106 16.30 11.72 -0.07
N ALA A 107 17.41 12.21 0.50
CA ALA A 107 17.89 11.79 1.81
C ALA A 107 16.88 12.11 2.95
N GLY A 108 15.96 13.05 2.73
CA GLY A 108 14.90 13.42 3.67
C GLY A 108 13.59 12.65 3.50
N TRP A 109 13.50 11.69 2.59
CA TRP A 109 12.22 11.05 2.23
C TRP A 109 11.53 10.33 3.42
N ALA A 110 12.31 9.79 4.36
CA ALA A 110 11.83 9.11 5.56
C ALA A 110 11.76 10.05 6.78
N ALA A 111 11.87 11.36 6.58
CA ALA A 111 11.80 12.32 7.68
C ALA A 111 10.48 12.18 8.43
N ARG A 112 10.57 11.92 9.74
CA ARG A 112 9.38 11.79 10.60
C ARG A 112 8.66 13.11 10.83
N ILE A 113 9.34 14.23 10.67
CA ILE A 113 8.76 15.56 10.87
C ILE A 113 9.00 16.36 9.60
N ALA A 114 7.93 16.76 8.94
CA ALA A 114 8.01 17.63 7.78
C ALA A 114 8.58 19.00 8.18
N LYS A 115 9.38 19.60 7.30
CA LYS A 115 10.05 20.89 7.57
C LYS A 115 9.08 22.05 7.85
N THR A 116 7.85 21.96 7.35
CA THR A 116 6.83 22.99 7.51
C THR A 116 5.87 22.71 8.68
N ALA A 117 6.05 21.61 9.41
CA ALA A 117 5.27 21.32 10.61
C ALA A 117 5.62 22.34 11.72
N MET A 118 4.59 22.86 12.38
CA MET A 118 4.72 23.76 13.53
C MET A 118 4.40 22.99 14.81
N ILE A 119 5.40 22.75 15.63
CA ILE A 119 5.26 21.99 16.88
C ILE A 119 5.61 22.95 18.03
N ASP A 120 4.67 23.15 18.95
CA ASP A 120 4.93 23.92 20.17
C ASP A 120 6.06 23.27 20.98
N ALA A 121 6.96 24.08 21.54
CA ALA A 121 8.14 23.60 22.25
C ALA A 121 7.82 22.74 23.49
N SER A 122 6.60 22.84 24.03
CA SER A 122 6.14 22.05 25.17
C SER A 122 5.45 20.73 24.77
N ALA A 123 5.21 20.50 23.48
CA ALA A 123 4.65 19.24 23.00
C ALA A 123 5.67 18.09 23.06
N GLN A 124 5.18 16.87 23.27
CA GLN A 124 6.00 15.67 23.39
C GLN A 124 5.62 14.68 22.29
N LEU A 125 6.60 14.34 21.44
CA LEU A 125 6.48 13.31 20.42
C LEU A 125 7.25 12.07 20.90
N ARG A 126 6.55 10.97 21.12
CA ARG A 126 7.07 9.71 21.68
C ARG A 126 6.91 8.55 20.69
N GLY A 127 7.68 7.48 20.86
CA GLY A 127 7.59 6.30 20.00
C GLY A 127 7.82 6.63 18.52
N LEU A 128 7.06 5.98 17.63
CA LEU A 128 6.99 6.28 16.20
C LEU A 128 5.86 7.30 15.90
N THR A 129 6.08 8.54 16.31
CA THR A 129 5.27 9.68 15.90
C THR A 129 5.80 10.34 14.63
N VAL A 130 4.92 10.55 13.65
CA VAL A 130 5.18 11.22 12.37
C VAL A 130 4.30 12.46 12.26
N VAL A 131 4.84 13.58 11.79
CA VAL A 131 4.13 14.85 11.63
C VAL A 131 4.25 15.33 10.19
N GLY A 132 3.12 15.35 9.49
CA GLY A 132 3.01 15.78 8.10
C GLY A 132 3.26 17.28 7.89
N ALA A 133 3.37 17.66 6.62
CA ALA A 133 3.58 19.05 6.23
C ALA A 133 2.45 19.95 6.72
N ASP A 134 2.79 21.16 7.16
CA ASP A 134 1.86 22.22 7.56
C ASP A 134 0.94 21.88 8.74
N SER A 135 1.20 20.76 9.44
CA SER A 135 0.48 20.38 10.65
C SER A 135 0.87 21.27 11.83
N GLN A 136 -0.06 21.44 12.78
CA GLN A 136 0.13 22.26 13.98
C GLN A 136 -0.07 21.42 15.23
N ILE A 137 0.93 21.35 16.10
CA ILE A 137 0.85 20.63 17.38
C ILE A 137 0.86 21.65 18.52
N GLY A 138 -0.26 21.77 19.22
CA GLY A 138 -0.47 22.74 20.29
C GLY A 138 0.34 22.44 21.56
N ALA A 139 0.44 23.47 22.40
CA ALA A 139 1.21 23.43 23.65
C ALA A 139 0.81 22.28 24.58
N GLY A 140 1.81 21.56 25.09
CA GLY A 140 1.64 20.47 26.04
C GLY A 140 0.94 19.22 25.48
N ALA A 141 0.74 19.12 24.16
CA ALA A 141 0.20 17.92 23.55
C ALA A 141 1.19 16.74 23.68
N ILE A 142 0.67 15.52 23.83
CA ILE A 142 1.47 14.29 23.92
C ILE A 142 0.99 13.33 22.83
N LEU A 143 1.88 12.99 21.90
CA LEU A 143 1.61 12.11 20.78
C LEU A 143 2.54 10.91 20.85
N GLU A 144 1.99 9.71 20.96
CA GLU A 144 2.74 8.47 21.08
C GLU A 144 2.31 7.49 19.99
N ASP A 145 3.26 7.02 19.17
CA ASP A 145 2.97 6.12 18.04
C ASP A 145 1.83 6.64 17.15
N THR A 146 1.85 7.96 16.86
CA THR A 146 0.78 8.66 16.15
C THR A 146 1.26 9.25 14.83
N ILE A 147 0.49 9.09 13.75
CA ILE A 147 0.80 9.69 12.44
C ILE A 147 -0.14 10.86 12.18
N VAL A 148 0.36 12.09 12.31
CA VAL A 148 -0.40 13.30 12.01
C VAL A 148 -0.32 13.59 10.51
N TRP A 149 -1.46 13.53 9.82
CA TRP A 149 -1.54 13.86 8.40
C TRP A 149 -1.27 15.34 8.09
N PRO A 150 -0.83 15.65 6.85
CA PRO A 150 -0.56 17.02 6.44
C PRO A 150 -1.74 17.97 6.70
N GLY A 151 -1.45 19.15 7.24
CA GLY A 151 -2.43 20.20 7.55
C GLY A 151 -3.29 19.95 8.79
N ALA A 152 -3.15 18.82 9.48
CA ALA A 152 -3.90 18.53 10.69
C ALA A 152 -3.51 19.46 11.86
N GLN A 153 -4.48 19.78 12.71
CA GLN A 153 -4.30 20.63 13.89
C GLN A 153 -4.61 19.83 15.15
N ILE A 154 -3.62 19.68 16.02
CA ILE A 154 -3.75 19.01 17.31
C ILE A 154 -3.81 20.09 18.39
N ALA A 155 -4.90 20.10 19.15
CA ALA A 155 -5.13 21.09 20.19
C ALA A 155 -4.12 20.95 21.35
N SER A 156 -3.91 22.06 22.06
CA SER A 156 -3.07 22.08 23.26
C SER A 156 -3.54 21.07 24.30
N ARG A 157 -2.60 20.36 24.92
CA ARG A 157 -2.82 19.33 25.97
C ARG A 157 -3.61 18.10 25.51
N SER A 158 -3.79 17.90 24.21
CA SER A 158 -4.33 16.63 23.68
C SER A 158 -3.39 15.46 23.97
N GLN A 159 -3.95 14.28 24.19
CA GLN A 159 -3.20 13.03 24.32
C GLN A 159 -3.69 12.06 23.23
N LEU A 160 -2.77 11.69 22.34
CA LEU A 160 -3.03 10.79 21.23
C LEU A 160 -2.08 9.61 21.31
N GLN A 161 -2.62 8.40 21.12
CA GLN A 161 -1.86 7.17 21.19
C GLN A 161 -2.31 6.19 20.12
N SER A 162 -1.36 5.61 19.38
CA SER A 162 -1.60 4.52 18.43
C SER A 162 -2.68 4.84 17.38
N CYS A 163 -2.71 6.08 16.89
CA CYS A 163 -3.70 6.56 15.93
C CYS A 163 -3.08 7.29 14.73
N ILE A 164 -3.94 7.66 13.78
CA ILE A 164 -3.63 8.40 12.56
C ILE A 164 -4.59 9.59 12.51
#